data_AF-A0A3D6BIE5-F1
#
_entry.id   AF-A0A3D6BIE5-F1
#
_cell.length_a   1.000
_cell.length_b   1.000
_cell.length_c   1.000
_cell.angle_alpha   90.00
_cell.angle_beta   90.00
_cell.angle_gamma   90.00
#
_symmetry.space_group_name_H-M   'P 1'
#
loop_
_entity.id
_entity.type
_entity.pdbx_description
1 polymer ?
#
loop_
_entity_poly.entity_id
_entity_poly.type
_entity_poly.pdbx_seq_one_letter_code
_entity_poly.pdbx_strand_id
1 'polypeptide(L)'
;MNVDYIDFKTVSLTSKLDTSIGAELQLTQTGKVSVKLPEEWSGFAFLYLNIVIHDPEDKYFVFDITTETVIKLPDDVKEFSEEAMNAGMEIAQDKTFEAIRGISVAMGINELDLSGK
;
A
#
# COMPACT_ATOMS: atom_id res chain seq x y z
N MET A 1 -9.74 -17.93 4.66
CA MET A 1 -10.70 -17.57 3.60
C MET A 1 -9.93 -17.28 2.31
N ASN A 2 -10.46 -17.61 1.13
CA ASN A 2 -9.85 -17.22 -0.15
C ASN A 2 -10.64 -16.02 -0.70
N VAL A 3 -9.97 -14.90 -0.95
CA VAL A 3 -10.57 -13.70 -1.55
C VAL A 3 -9.94 -13.47 -2.92
N ASP A 4 -10.73 -13.04 -3.89
CA ASP A 4 -10.26 -12.83 -5.25
C ASP A 4 -9.77 -11.38 -5.41
N TYR A 5 -8.55 -11.22 -5.93
CA TYR A 5 -8.05 -9.93 -6.38
C TYR A 5 -8.82 -9.47 -7.61
N ILE A 6 -9.37 -8.25 -7.58
CA ILE A 6 -10.14 -7.68 -8.69
C ILE A 6 -9.37 -6.55 -9.37
N ASP A 7 -8.93 -5.57 -8.59
CA ASP A 7 -8.30 -4.37 -9.13
C ASP A 7 -7.37 -3.71 -8.10
N PHE A 8 -6.46 -2.89 -8.60
CA PHE A 8 -5.53 -2.10 -7.82
C PHE A 8 -5.29 -0.74 -8.49
N LYS A 9 -5.31 0.32 -7.68
CA LYS A 9 -4.93 1.65 -8.14
C LYS A 9 -4.16 2.44 -7.10
N THR A 10 -3.24 3.27 -7.56
CA THR A 10 -2.65 4.33 -6.73
C THR A 10 -3.62 5.51 -6.70
N VAL A 11 -4.11 5.85 -5.51
CA VAL A 11 -5.09 6.92 -5.29
C VAL A 11 -4.40 8.26 -5.05
N SER A 12 -3.30 8.24 -4.29
CA SER A 12 -2.47 9.40 -4.05
C SER A 12 -1.00 9.02 -4.02
N LEU A 13 -0.15 9.90 -4.52
CA LEU A 13 1.29 9.79 -4.38
C LEU A 13 1.86 11.19 -4.19
N THR A 14 2.50 11.40 -3.05
CA THR A 14 3.34 12.56 -2.77
C THR A 14 4.76 12.05 -2.59
N SER A 15 5.68 12.52 -3.42
CA SER A 15 7.08 12.13 -3.31
C SER A 15 8.01 13.34 -3.35
N LYS A 16 9.11 13.23 -2.61
CA LYS A 16 10.18 14.20 -2.51
C LYS A 16 11.50 13.45 -2.43
N LEU A 17 12.44 13.80 -3.28
CA LEU A 17 13.80 13.29 -3.28
C LEU A 17 14.76 14.45 -3.55
N ASP A 18 15.61 14.76 -2.59
CA ASP A 18 16.72 15.69 -2.77
C ASP A 18 18.01 14.93 -3.10
N THR A 19 18.36 14.89 -4.39
CA THR A 19 19.54 14.18 -4.89
C THR A 19 20.84 14.96 -4.69
N SER A 20 20.80 16.16 -4.09
CA SER A 20 22.00 16.95 -3.81
C SER A 20 22.79 16.42 -2.61
N ILE A 21 22.17 15.54 -1.81
CA ILE A 21 22.82 14.91 -0.67
C ILE A 21 23.73 13.77 -1.16
N GLY A 22 24.99 13.77 -0.72
CA GLY A 22 25.95 12.69 -0.98
C GLY A 22 26.04 11.66 0.15
N ALA A 23 24.98 11.51 0.94
CA ALA A 23 24.98 10.71 2.17
C ALA A 23 23.90 9.62 2.13
N GLU A 24 24.17 8.50 2.80
CA GLU A 24 23.17 7.46 3.04
C GLU A 24 22.08 7.98 3.99
N LEU A 25 20.82 7.71 3.65
CA LEU A 25 19.66 8.05 4.48
C LEU A 25 19.16 6.79 5.19
N GLN A 26 18.90 6.94 6.50
CA GLN A 26 18.11 5.94 7.23
C GLN A 26 16.64 6.27 7.03
N LEU A 27 15.90 5.37 6.38
CA LEU A 27 14.48 5.57 6.11
C LEU A 27 13.63 4.89 7.17
N THR A 28 12.54 5.54 7.56
CA THR A 28 11.49 4.98 8.42
C THR A 28 10.23 4.75 7.59
N GLN A 29 9.59 3.60 7.77
CA GLN A 29 8.31 3.27 7.13
C GLN A 29 7.20 3.22 8.18
N THR A 30 6.08 3.89 7.89
CA THR A 30 4.83 3.73 8.63
C THR A 30 3.70 3.36 7.68
N GLY A 31 2.80 2.49 8.13
CA GLY A 31 1.67 2.01 7.32
C GLY A 31 0.35 2.12 8.09
N LYS A 32 -0.71 2.53 7.40
CA LYS A 32 -2.08 2.55 7.92
C LYS A 32 -3.02 1.90 6.91
N VAL A 33 -3.83 0.97 7.39
CA VAL A 33 -4.87 0.32 6.60
C VAL A 33 -6.23 0.88 7.03
N SER A 34 -7.08 1.16 6.06
CA SER A 34 -8.51 1.38 6.29
C SER A 34 -9.32 0.59 5.27
N VAL A 35 -10.54 0.23 5.63
CA VAL A 35 -11.44 -0.53 4.75
C VAL A 35 -12.72 0.28 4.57
N LYS A 36 -13.19 0.34 3.32
CA LYS A 36 -14.50 0.89 2.98
C LYS A 36 -15.35 -0.22 2.39
N LEU A 37 -16.51 -0.43 3.00
CA LEU A 37 -17.53 -1.31 2.48
C LEU A 37 -18.57 -0.47 1.71
N PRO A 38 -19.10 -0.96 0.58
CA PRO A 38 -20.23 -0.31 -0.07
C PRO A 38 -21.48 -0.31 0.83
N GLU A 39 -22.36 0.67 0.63
CA GLU A 39 -23.58 0.86 1.45
C GLU A 39 -24.52 -0.35 1.37
N GLU A 40 -24.59 -0.99 0.20
CA GLU A 40 -25.26 -2.27 0.00
C GLU A 40 -24.23 -3.40 -0.15
N TRP A 41 -24.49 -4.55 0.48
CA TRP A 41 -23.63 -5.72 0.36
C TRP A 41 -23.58 -6.19 -1.10
N SER A 42 -22.39 -6.11 -1.69
CA SER A 42 -22.15 -6.49 -3.09
C SER A 42 -21.14 -7.64 -3.22
N GLY A 43 -20.62 -8.15 -2.10
CA GLY A 43 -19.52 -9.12 -2.08
C GLY A 43 -18.15 -8.51 -2.40
N PHE A 44 -18.05 -7.19 -2.53
CA PHE A 44 -16.78 -6.48 -2.75
C PHE A 44 -16.35 -5.69 -1.53
N ALA A 45 -15.04 -5.62 -1.31
CA ALA A 45 -14.43 -4.75 -0.30
C ALA A 45 -13.31 -3.90 -0.92
N PHE A 46 -13.22 -2.66 -0.45
CA PHE A 46 -12.21 -1.70 -0.90
C PHE A 46 -11.24 -1.47 0.25
N LEU A 47 -10.00 -1.93 0.09
CA LEU A 47 -8.94 -1.75 1.07
C LEU A 47 -8.06 -0.58 0.66
N TYR A 48 -7.91 0.38 1.55
CA TYR A 48 -7.00 1.50 1.39
C TYR A 48 -5.78 1.29 2.25
N LEU A 49 -4.62 1.15 1.61
CA LEU A 49 -3.33 1.08 2.30
C LEU A 49 -2.56 2.36 2.02
N ASN A 50 -2.30 3.11 3.10
CA ASN A 50 -1.40 4.25 3.11
C ASN A 50 -0.05 3.81 3.68
N ILE A 51 1.02 4.11 2.96
CA ILE A 51 2.40 3.89 3.40
C ILE A 51 3.16 5.21 3.24
N VAL A 52 3.83 5.61 4.31
CA VAL A 52 4.73 6.75 4.34
C VAL A 52 6.13 6.25 4.64
N ILE A 53 7.06 6.51 3.72
CA ILE A 53 8.49 6.24 3.88
C ILE A 53 9.21 7.58 3.87
N HIS A 54 9.98 7.87 4.90
CA HIS A 54 10.62 9.17 5.03
C HIS A 54 11.96 9.09 5.76
N ASP A 55 12.84 10.07 5.54
CA ASP A 55 14.00 10.27 6.41
C ASP A 55 13.56 10.84 7.78
N PRO A 56 14.39 10.78 8.83
CA PRO A 56 13.97 11.11 10.18
C PRO A 56 13.53 12.58 10.36
N GLU A 57 13.91 13.47 9.44
CA GLU A 57 13.57 14.89 9.45
C GLU A 57 12.55 15.28 8.35
N ASP A 58 12.01 14.33 7.59
CA ASP A 58 11.12 14.56 6.43
C ASP A 58 11.69 15.54 5.39
N LYS A 59 13.03 15.66 5.37
CA LYS A 59 13.71 16.78 4.74
C LYS A 59 14.23 16.45 3.36
N TYR A 60 14.75 15.25 3.16
CA TYR A 60 15.47 14.86 1.95
C TYR A 60 14.75 13.76 1.18
N PHE A 61 14.00 12.90 1.86
CA PHE A 61 13.21 11.84 1.26
C PHE A 61 11.86 11.75 1.94
N VAL A 62 10.79 11.88 1.16
CA VAL A 62 9.42 11.57 1.59
C VAL A 62 8.75 10.83 0.46
N PHE A 63 8.08 9.74 0.78
CA PHE A 63 7.30 8.94 -0.13
C PHE A 63 6.01 8.54 0.59
N ASP A 64 4.94 9.28 0.33
CA ASP A 64 3.62 9.06 0.90
C ASP A 64 2.69 8.58 -0.22
N ILE A 65 2.30 7.32 -0.15
CA ILE A 65 1.45 6.67 -1.14
C ILE A 65 0.19 6.14 -0.47
N THR A 66 -0.96 6.39 -1.10
CA THR A 66 -2.21 5.72 -0.77
C THR A 66 -2.66 4.92 -1.97
N THR A 67 -2.96 3.65 -1.73
CA THR A 67 -3.42 2.71 -2.73
C THR A 67 -4.78 2.17 -2.36
N GLU A 68 -5.57 1.79 -3.35
CA GLU A 68 -6.84 1.11 -3.19
C GLU A 68 -6.73 -0.26 -3.87
N THR A 69 -7.07 -1.30 -3.12
CA THR A 69 -7.18 -2.68 -3.60
C THR A 69 -8.63 -3.11 -3.51
N VAL A 70 -9.16 -3.61 -4.61
CA VAL A 70 -10.52 -4.16 -4.67
C VAL A 70 -10.41 -5.67 -4.61
N ILE A 71 -11.12 -6.26 -3.64
CA ILE A 71 -11.24 -7.71 -3.52
C ILE A 71 -12.70 -8.13 -3.64
N LYS A 72 -12.92 -9.34 -4.12
CA LYS A 72 -14.22 -10.02 -4.10
C LYS A 72 -14.18 -11.15 -3.08
N LEU A 73 -15.17 -11.18 -2.21
CA LEU A 73 -15.40 -12.27 -1.27
C LEU A 73 -16.15 -13.42 -1.95
N PRO A 74 -16.02 -14.66 -1.44
CA PRO A 74 -16.82 -15.79 -1.91
C PRO A 74 -18.33 -15.50 -1.91
N ASP A 75 -19.06 -16.04 -2.89
CA ASP A 75 -20.48 -15.72 -3.10
C ASP A 75 -21.40 -16.17 -1.94
N ASP A 76 -20.93 -17.09 -1.08
CA ASP A 76 -21.63 -17.56 0.12
C ASP A 76 -21.44 -16.63 1.34
N VAL A 77 -20.51 -15.68 1.26
CA VAL A 77 -20.23 -14.71 2.32
C VAL A 77 -21.20 -13.53 2.23
N LYS A 78 -21.82 -13.20 3.36
CA LYS A 78 -22.83 -12.14 3.48
C LYS A 78 -22.37 -10.90 4.25
N GLU A 79 -21.18 -10.96 4.83
CA GLU A 79 -20.60 -9.88 5.62
C GLU A 79 -19.08 -9.89 5.55
N PHE A 80 -18.46 -8.73 5.77
CA PHE A 80 -17.01 -8.62 5.77
C PHE A 80 -16.44 -9.07 7.12
N SER A 81 -15.78 -10.22 7.14
CA SER A 81 -15.18 -10.80 8.33
C SER A 81 -13.73 -10.34 8.54
N GLU A 82 -13.21 -10.54 9.76
CA GLU A 82 -11.80 -10.32 10.06
C GLU A 82 -10.88 -11.22 9.23
N GLU A 83 -11.31 -12.45 8.92
CA GLU A 83 -10.57 -13.34 8.03
C GLU A 83 -10.48 -12.79 6.59
N ALA A 84 -11.55 -12.18 6.08
CA ALA A 84 -11.55 -11.51 4.79
C ALA A 84 -10.65 -10.27 4.80
N MET A 85 -10.65 -9.53 5.92
CA MET A 85 -9.75 -8.39 6.12
C MET A 85 -8.28 -8.80 6.07
N ASN A 86 -7.90 -9.84 6.80
CA ASN A 86 -6.51 -10.31 6.83
C ASN A 86 -6.05 -10.82 5.45
N ALA A 87 -6.88 -11.61 4.76
CA ALA A 87 -6.57 -12.08 3.41
C ALA A 87 -6.48 -10.92 2.40
N GLY A 88 -7.41 -9.96 2.48
CA GLY A 88 -7.37 -8.75 1.65
C GLY A 88 -6.15 -7.87 1.92
N MET A 89 -5.74 -7.77 3.18
CA MET A 89 -4.59 -6.96 3.60
C MET A 89 -3.27 -7.53 3.07
N GLU A 90 -3.11 -8.85 3.03
CA GLU A 90 -1.94 -9.49 2.43
C GLU A 90 -1.82 -9.13 0.94
N ILE A 91 -2.91 -9.25 0.18
CA ILE A 91 -2.96 -8.85 -1.24
C ILE A 91 -2.65 -7.36 -1.41
N ALA A 92 -3.28 -6.51 -0.58
CA ALA A 92 -3.08 -5.07 -0.66
C ALA A 92 -1.62 -4.69 -0.36
N GLN A 93 -1.01 -5.27 0.67
CA GLN A 93 0.40 -5.05 0.99
C GLN A 93 1.33 -5.44 -0.15
N ASP A 94 1.16 -6.64 -0.71
CA ASP A 94 1.97 -7.13 -1.81
C ASP A 94 1.89 -6.19 -3.02
N LYS A 95 0.68 -5.77 -3.40
CA LYS A 95 0.45 -4.87 -4.54
C LYS A 95 1.00 -3.47 -4.28
N THR A 96 0.85 -2.95 -3.06
CA THR A 96 1.41 -1.64 -2.72
C THR A 96 2.93 -1.67 -2.70
N PHE A 97 3.55 -2.73 -2.20
CA PHE A 97 5.01 -2.88 -2.23
C PHE A 97 5.55 -3.03 -3.66
N GLU A 98 4.85 -3.77 -4.53
CA GLU A 98 5.14 -3.83 -5.96
C GLU A 98 5.11 -2.42 -6.59
N ALA A 99 4.07 -1.63 -6.27
CA ALA A 99 3.96 -0.25 -6.76
C ALA A 99 5.07 0.67 -6.23
N ILE A 100 5.39 0.61 -4.93
CA ILE A 100 6.47 1.41 -4.33
C ILE A 100 7.80 1.09 -4.99
N ARG A 101 8.13 -0.20 -5.21
CA ARG A 101 9.36 -0.61 -5.89
C ARG A 101 9.44 -0.06 -7.30
N GLY A 102 8.37 -0.20 -8.08
CA GLY A 102 8.29 0.32 -9.44
C GLY A 102 8.50 1.84 -9.50
N ILE A 103 7.86 2.59 -8.60
CA ILE A 103 8.00 4.05 -8.54
C ILE A 103 9.41 4.44 -8.06
N SER A 104 9.95 3.76 -7.06
CA SER A 104 11.30 4.04 -6.52
C SER A 104 12.38 3.91 -7.60
N VAL A 105 12.30 2.84 -8.40
CA VAL A 105 13.19 2.65 -9.56
C VAL A 105 13.00 3.77 -10.59
N ALA A 106 11.76 4.17 -10.87
CA ALA A 106 11.49 5.28 -11.79
C ALA A 106 12.02 6.63 -11.27
N MET A 107 12.14 6.80 -9.95
CA MET A 107 12.75 7.96 -9.30
C MET A 107 14.29 7.92 -9.30
N GLY A 108 14.91 6.85 -9.84
CA GLY A 108 16.36 6.69 -9.86
C GLY A 108 16.94 6.22 -8.52
N ILE A 109 16.10 5.75 -7.61
CA ILE A 109 16.51 5.13 -6.35
C ILE A 109 16.68 3.64 -6.62
N ASN A 110 17.71 3.02 -6.02
CA ASN A 110 17.81 1.56 -6.02
C ASN A 110 16.54 0.96 -5.38
N GLU A 111 16.18 -0.26 -5.77
CA GLU A 111 14.97 -0.93 -5.27
C GLU A 111 14.91 -0.85 -3.74
N LEU A 112 13.86 -0.19 -3.21
CA LEU A 112 13.64 -0.11 -1.78
C LEU A 112 13.36 -1.53 -1.27
N ASP A 113 14.19 -2.00 -0.33
CA ASP A 113 13.93 -3.26 0.35
C ASP A 113 12.83 -3.06 1.41
N LEU A 114 11.61 -3.41 1.01
CA LEU A 114 10.42 -3.36 1.85
C LEU A 114 10.13 -4.70 2.55
N SER A 115 11.04 -5.68 2.44
CA SER A 115 10.85 -7.04 2.96
C SER A 115 11.26 -7.22 4.42
N GLY A 116 11.67 -6.14 5.09
CA GLY A 116 12.04 -6.14 6.51
C GLY A 116 10.89 -6.57 7.42
N LYS A 117 10.79 -7.87 7.67
CA LYS A 117 10.17 -8.45 8.86
C LYS A 117 11.16 -8.47 10.01
#